data_AF-A0A9W8E3J4-F1
#
_entry.id   AF-A0A9W8E3J4-F1
#
_cell.length_a   1.000
_cell.length_b   1.000
_cell.length_c   1.000
_cell.angle_alpha   90.00
_cell.angle_beta   90.00
_cell.angle_gamma   90.00
#
_symmetry.space_group_name_H-M   'P 1'
#
loop_
_entity.id
_entity.type
_entity.pdbx_description
1 polymer ?
#
loop_
_entity_poly.entity_id
_entity_poly.type
_entity_poly.pdbx_seq_one_letter_code
_entity_poly.pdbx_strand_id
1 'polypeptide(L)'
;MEDDIAIRNRLANDERPLKRCLQKYTTWSGSLSTTSPQDIQLNTQLVIAELQSFAKSMSKYGLFESASQHEISSYQETSEEIERNIDATSRTIEELRDQLVQAQEQRRQRLEYDEIAKDILKLPSRESLQQTVEGLQNEIRELQNERESRKTLVTSLRQQFDLSLVELEKLHGMVRKAAEEKISVIMDDISPLASPSLKGQDSMGLSVSSPMATGDSHQLQSDHDYEEGILEQDRREEDDDGEEEGALSDMNNTTMDTT
;
A
#
# COMPACT_ATOMS: atom_id res chain seq x y z
N MET A 1 56.20 -16.91 2.87
CA MET A 1 56.11 -17.32 4.29
C MET A 1 57.47 -17.59 4.90
N GLU A 2 58.26 -18.60 4.50
CA GLU A 2 59.63 -18.81 5.07
C GLU A 2 60.57 -17.62 4.78
N ASP A 3 60.50 -17.06 3.57
CA ASP A 3 61.29 -15.88 3.20
C ASP A 3 60.90 -14.63 4.00
N ASP A 4 59.61 -14.44 4.30
CA ASP A 4 59.13 -13.32 5.12
C ASP A 4 59.60 -13.44 6.57
N ILE A 5 59.64 -14.67 7.10
CA ILE A 5 60.17 -14.96 8.44
C ILE A 5 61.68 -14.69 8.47
N ALA A 6 62.41 -15.11 7.43
CA ALA A 6 63.85 -14.86 7.31
C ALA A 6 64.15 -13.36 7.19
N ILE A 7 63.38 -12.61 6.39
CA ILE A 7 63.52 -11.16 6.24
C ILE A 7 63.19 -10.46 7.56
N ARG A 8 62.11 -10.85 8.25
CA ARG A 8 61.72 -10.30 9.56
C ARG A 8 62.81 -10.53 10.60
N ASN A 9 63.37 -11.73 10.68
CA ASN A 9 64.48 -12.03 11.59
C ASN A 9 65.74 -11.22 11.28
N ARG A 10 66.04 -11.02 10.00
CA ARG A 10 67.22 -10.26 9.57
C ARG A 10 67.06 -8.74 9.77
N LEU A 11 65.82 -8.24 9.72
CA LEU A 11 65.48 -6.84 9.97
C LEU A 11 65.38 -6.55 11.48
N ALA A 12 64.90 -7.52 12.27
CA ALA A 12 64.79 -7.42 13.71
C ALA A 12 66.16 -7.51 14.42
N ASN A 13 67.12 -8.22 13.83
CA ASN A 13 68.43 -8.47 14.44
C ASN A 13 69.55 -7.77 13.67
N ASP A 14 69.68 -6.45 13.85
CA ASP A 14 70.82 -5.70 13.28
C ASP A 14 72.10 -6.00 14.07
N GLU A 15 72.84 -7.01 13.62
CA GLU A 15 74.13 -7.40 14.23
C GLU A 15 75.28 -6.43 13.88
N ARG A 16 75.08 -5.47 12.96
CA ARG A 16 76.17 -4.60 12.46
C ARG A 16 76.81 -3.75 13.56
N PRO A 17 76.06 -3.11 14.47
CA PRO A 17 76.63 -2.33 15.58
C PRO A 17 77.44 -3.20 16.53
N LEU A 18 76.95 -4.40 16.85
CA LEU A 18 77.64 -5.37 17.70
C LEU A 18 78.95 -5.85 17.07
N LYS A 19 78.91 -6.22 15.78
CA LYS A 19 80.10 -6.64 15.02
C LYS A 19 81.16 -5.55 14.95
N ARG A 20 80.74 -4.29 14.78
CA ARG A 20 81.65 -3.13 14.78
C ARG A 20 82.30 -2.91 16.15
N CYS A 21 81.51 -2.97 17.23
CA CYS A 21 82.02 -2.94 18.61
C CYS A 21 83.08 -4.04 18.85
N LEU A 22 82.76 -5.28 18.46
CA LEU A 22 83.64 -6.43 18.63
C LEU A 22 84.95 -6.24 17.84
N GLN A 23 84.89 -5.82 16.57
CA GLN A 23 86.09 -5.56 15.77
C GLN A 23 86.97 -4.46 16.37
N LYS A 24 86.39 -3.38 16.89
CA LYS A 24 87.12 -2.29 17.55
C LYS A 24 87.79 -2.77 18.84
N TYR A 25 87.09 -3.59 19.62
CA TYR A 25 87.63 -4.20 20.83
C TYR A 25 88.81 -5.14 20.52
N THR A 26 88.68 -6.05 19.54
CA THR A 26 89.74 -7.00 19.19
C THR A 26 90.98 -6.27 18.64
N THR A 27 90.78 -5.22 17.84
CA THR A 27 91.87 -4.38 17.33
C THR A 27 92.62 -3.66 18.47
N TRP A 28 91.88 -3.08 19.42
CA TRP A 28 92.47 -2.45 20.61
C TRP A 28 93.24 -3.45 21.48
N SER A 29 92.67 -4.63 21.73
CA SER A 29 93.32 -5.70 22.49
C SER A 29 94.65 -6.14 21.87
N GLY A 30 94.75 -6.20 20.54
CA GLY A 30 95.99 -6.53 19.84
C GLY A 30 97.02 -5.38 19.81
N SER A 31 96.56 -4.13 19.91
CA SER A 31 97.44 -2.94 19.95
C SER A 31 98.14 -2.74 21.30
N LEU A 32 97.62 -3.35 22.38
CA LEU A 32 98.11 -3.19 23.74
C LEU A 32 99.56 -3.68 23.94
N SER A 33 99.99 -4.65 23.13
CA SER A 33 101.33 -5.27 23.20
C SER A 33 102.36 -4.69 22.23
N THR A 34 101.97 -3.79 21.32
CA THR A 34 102.77 -3.51 20.10
C THR A 34 102.91 -2.03 19.76
N THR A 35 102.22 -1.12 20.46
CA THR A 35 102.06 0.29 20.03
C THR A 35 102.44 1.29 21.13
N SER A 36 102.76 2.53 20.75
CA SER A 36 103.08 3.66 21.64
C SER A 36 101.98 3.90 22.69
N PRO A 37 102.33 4.31 23.92
CA PRO A 37 101.35 4.58 24.98
C PRO A 37 100.29 5.64 24.61
N GLN A 38 100.61 6.59 23.73
CA GLN A 38 99.65 7.59 23.24
C GLN A 38 98.61 6.98 22.29
N ASP A 39 99.01 6.04 21.44
CA ASP A 39 98.11 5.33 20.51
C ASP A 39 97.19 4.36 21.27
N ILE A 40 97.70 3.74 22.34
CA ILE A 40 96.89 2.91 23.24
C ILE A 40 95.78 3.75 23.87
N GLN A 41 96.08 4.97 24.34
CA GLN A 41 95.10 5.87 24.93
C GLN A 41 94.04 6.32 23.91
N LEU A 42 94.45 6.65 22.68
CA LEU A 42 93.55 7.00 21.59
C LEU A 42 92.62 5.82 21.23
N ASN A 43 93.16 4.62 21.06
CA ASN A 43 92.37 3.43 20.74
C ASN A 43 91.39 3.06 21.87
N THR A 44 91.79 3.29 23.13
CA THR A 44 90.90 3.10 24.30
C THR A 44 89.69 4.04 24.22
N GLN A 45 89.91 5.32 23.90
CA GLN A 45 88.82 6.30 23.72
C GLN A 45 87.88 5.92 22.57
N LEU A 46 88.43 5.41 21.46
CA LEU A 46 87.62 4.94 20.32
C LEU A 46 86.75 3.74 20.67
N VAL A 47 87.26 2.77 21.44
CA VAL A 47 86.47 1.62 21.91
C VAL A 47 85.36 2.06 22.85
N ILE A 48 85.64 2.97 23.78
CA ILE A 48 84.63 3.52 24.70
C ILE A 48 83.52 4.24 23.92
N ALA A 49 83.89 5.07 22.93
CA ALA A 49 82.93 5.78 22.10
C ALA A 49 82.02 4.82 21.31
N GLU A 50 82.58 3.75 20.74
CA GLU A 50 81.80 2.73 20.02
C GLU A 50 80.85 1.99 20.97
N LEU A 51 81.29 1.66 22.18
CA LEU A 51 80.48 0.98 23.19
C LEU A 51 79.32 1.85 23.70
N GLN A 52 79.56 3.16 23.84
CA GLN A 52 78.50 4.15 24.11
C GLN A 52 77.51 4.27 22.94
N SER A 53 77.98 4.24 21.70
CA SER A 53 77.12 4.24 20.50
C SER A 53 76.24 3.00 20.46
N PHE A 54 76.80 1.82 20.75
CA PHE A 54 76.07 0.57 20.85
C PHE A 54 75.00 0.61 21.94
N ALA A 55 75.34 1.09 23.15
CA ALA A 55 74.38 1.24 24.24
C ALA A 55 73.21 2.17 23.88
N LYS A 56 73.48 3.29 23.19
CA LYS A 56 72.45 4.20 22.68
C LYS A 56 71.54 3.52 21.65
N SER A 57 72.11 2.72 20.73
CA SER A 57 71.34 1.96 19.75
C SER A 57 70.42 0.94 20.43
N MET A 58 70.88 0.26 21.47
CA MET A 58 70.06 -0.67 22.26
C MET A 58 68.90 0.04 22.96
N SER A 59 69.15 1.22 23.56
CA SER A 59 68.09 2.03 24.17
C SER A 59 67.04 2.46 23.14
N LYS A 60 67.46 2.81 21.91
CA LYS A 60 66.54 3.15 20.82
C LYS A 60 65.62 1.98 20.45
N TYR A 61 66.12 0.74 20.42
CA TYR A 61 65.28 -0.43 20.12
C TYR A 61 64.19 -0.65 21.17
N GLY A 62 64.50 -0.48 22.47
CA GLY A 62 63.48 -0.57 23.53
C GLY A 62 62.38 0.49 23.39
N LEU A 63 62.72 1.72 22.97
CA LEU A 63 61.73 2.75 22.67
C LEU A 63 60.89 2.40 21.45
N PHE A 64 61.49 1.84 20.40
CA PHE A 64 60.78 1.40 19.21
C PHE A 64 59.82 0.25 19.50
N GLU A 65 60.24 -0.73 20.32
CA GLU A 65 59.39 -1.83 20.76
C GLU A 65 58.19 -1.32 21.55
N SER A 66 58.40 -0.43 22.51
CA SER A 66 57.30 0.18 23.27
C SER A 66 56.35 0.98 22.37
N ALA A 67 56.87 1.74 21.41
CA ALA A 67 56.05 2.50 20.47
C ALA A 67 55.26 1.57 19.54
N SER A 68 55.89 0.52 19.03
CA SER A 68 55.24 -0.47 18.16
C SER A 68 54.13 -1.22 18.90
N GLN A 69 54.35 -1.58 20.17
CA GLN A 69 53.32 -2.23 20.98
C GLN A 69 52.11 -1.33 21.20
N HIS A 70 52.34 -0.04 21.46
CA HIS A 70 51.26 0.94 21.56
C HIS A 70 50.52 1.12 20.23
N GLU A 71 51.26 1.18 19.11
CA GLU A 71 50.67 1.31 17.78
C GLU A 71 49.79 0.10 17.43
N ILE A 72 50.25 -1.12 17.73
CA ILE A 72 49.47 -2.35 17.53
C ILE A 72 48.17 -2.31 18.34
N SER A 73 48.24 -1.91 19.62
CA SER A 73 47.05 -1.79 20.48
C SER A 73 46.04 -0.79 19.90
N SER A 74 46.53 0.38 19.45
CA SER A 74 45.68 1.39 18.84
C SER A 74 45.03 0.91 17.55
N TYR A 75 45.77 0.20 16.68
CA TYR A 75 45.18 -0.39 15.48
C TYR A 75 44.12 -1.45 15.81
N GLN A 76 44.35 -2.27 16.83
CA GLN A 76 43.36 -3.26 17.28
C GLN A 76 42.07 -2.57 17.75
N GLU A 77 42.17 -1.54 18.59
CA GLU A 77 41.01 -0.77 19.06
C GLU A 77 40.24 -0.13 17.90
N THR A 78 40.94 0.51 16.95
CA THR A 78 40.30 1.11 15.77
C THR A 78 39.66 0.06 14.86
N SER A 79 40.27 -1.13 14.73
CA SER A 79 39.70 -2.23 13.95
C SER A 79 38.38 -2.71 14.56
N GLU A 80 38.35 -2.91 15.88
CA GLU A 80 37.13 -3.30 16.58
C GLU A 80 36.04 -2.21 16.50
N GLU A 81 36.42 -0.92 16.54
CA GLU A 81 35.49 0.18 16.36
C GLU A 81 34.89 0.19 14.95
N ILE A 82 35.71 -0.04 13.92
CA ILE A 82 35.24 -0.15 12.54
C ILE A 82 34.27 -1.32 12.39
N GLU A 83 34.58 -2.50 12.96
CA GLU A 83 33.68 -3.65 12.95
C GLU A 83 32.33 -3.35 13.62
N ARG A 84 32.34 -2.71 14.80
CA ARG A 84 31.11 -2.28 15.48
C ARG A 84 30.30 -1.30 14.63
N ASN A 85 30.95 -0.37 13.94
CA ASN A 85 30.27 0.59 13.07
C ASN A 85 29.69 -0.07 11.82
N ILE A 86 30.38 -1.08 11.25
CA ILE A 86 29.87 -1.88 10.13
C ILE A 86 28.61 -2.64 10.55
N ASP A 87 28.62 -3.28 11.72
CA ASP A 87 27.47 -4.00 12.26
C ASP A 87 26.29 -3.05 12.52
N ALA A 88 26.56 -1.89 13.14
CA ALA A 88 25.54 -0.88 13.41
C ALA A 88 24.91 -0.37 12.10
N THR A 89 25.73 -0.03 11.10
CA THR A 89 25.25 0.44 9.80
C THR A 89 24.45 -0.65 9.08
N SER A 90 24.87 -1.90 9.18
CA SER A 90 24.15 -3.03 8.56
C SER A 90 22.76 -3.21 9.16
N ARG A 91 22.63 -3.08 10.49
CA ARG A 91 21.32 -3.10 11.16
C ARG A 91 20.44 -1.93 10.71
N THR A 92 21.00 -0.72 10.61
CA THR A 92 20.25 0.45 10.10
C THR A 92 19.77 0.22 8.67
N ILE A 93 20.56 -0.42 7.81
CA ILE A 93 20.14 -0.76 6.45
C ILE A 93 18.97 -1.76 6.46
N GLU A 94 19.00 -2.75 7.33
CA GLU A 94 17.89 -3.71 7.48
C GLU A 94 16.61 -3.01 7.97
N GLU A 95 16.72 -2.16 9.00
CA GLU A 95 15.59 -1.36 9.49
C GLU A 95 14.99 -0.45 8.40
N LEU A 96 15.83 0.22 7.62
CA LEU A 96 15.39 1.07 6.51
C LEU A 96 14.74 0.28 5.38
N ARG A 97 15.18 -0.96 5.12
CA ARG A 97 14.53 -1.85 4.15
C ARG A 97 13.13 -2.22 4.61
N ASP A 98 12.96 -2.57 5.89
CA ASP A 98 11.65 -2.91 6.44
C ASP A 98 10.71 -1.70 6.41
N GLN A 99 11.20 -0.51 6.76
CA GLN A 99 10.43 0.73 6.65
C GLN A 99 10.03 1.02 5.20
N LEU A 100 10.91 0.78 4.24
CA LEU A 100 10.62 0.98 2.82
C LEU A 100 9.52 0.03 2.33
N VAL A 101 9.55 -1.25 2.73
CA VAL A 101 8.49 -2.21 2.39
C VAL A 101 7.16 -1.78 2.99
N GLN A 102 7.15 -1.33 4.26
CA GLN A 102 5.94 -0.82 4.91
C GLN A 102 5.38 0.42 4.22
N ALA A 103 6.24 1.37 3.84
CA ALA A 103 5.84 2.58 3.13
C ALA A 103 5.27 2.28 1.73
N GLN A 104 5.85 1.31 1.02
CA GLN A 104 5.32 0.85 -0.27
C GLN A 104 3.95 0.19 -0.11
N GLU A 105 3.77 -0.64 0.91
CA GLU A 105 2.49 -1.27 1.22
C GLU A 105 1.40 -0.23 1.55
N GLN A 106 1.72 0.76 2.40
CA GLN A 106 0.81 1.87 2.70
C GLN A 106 0.45 2.67 1.44
N ARG A 107 1.43 2.91 0.57
CA ARG A 107 1.18 3.58 -0.72
C ARG A 107 0.24 2.76 -1.59
N ARG A 108 0.43 1.45 -1.69
CA ARG A 108 -0.46 0.57 -2.47
C ARG A 108 -1.88 0.62 -1.94
N GLN A 109 -2.04 0.44 -0.63
CA GLN A 109 -3.35 0.51 0.03
C GLN A 109 -4.01 1.87 -0.22
N ARG A 110 -3.27 2.98 -0.08
CA ARG A 110 -3.80 4.32 -0.37
C ARG A 110 -4.29 4.46 -1.81
N LEU A 111 -3.54 3.95 -2.79
CA LEU A 111 -3.96 3.98 -4.19
C LEU A 111 -5.22 3.16 -4.43
N GLU A 112 -5.34 1.97 -3.82
CA GLU A 112 -6.55 1.15 -3.86
C GLU A 112 -7.75 1.88 -3.24
N TYR A 113 -7.56 2.54 -2.09
CA TYR A 113 -8.59 3.37 -1.48
C TYR A 113 -8.98 4.56 -2.34
N ASP A 114 -8.01 5.25 -2.96
CA ASP A 114 -8.27 6.39 -3.85
C ASP A 114 -9.05 5.96 -5.10
N GLU A 115 -8.79 4.77 -5.64
CA GLU A 115 -9.55 4.19 -6.74
C GLU A 115 -11.00 3.90 -6.34
N ILE A 116 -11.20 3.19 -5.22
CA ILE A 116 -12.53 2.91 -4.69
C ILE A 116 -13.28 4.21 -4.38
N ALA A 117 -12.61 5.21 -3.82
CA ALA A 117 -13.21 6.51 -3.53
C ALA A 117 -13.66 7.23 -4.81
N LYS A 118 -12.86 7.19 -5.89
CA LYS A 118 -13.26 7.73 -7.20
C LYS A 118 -14.50 7.02 -7.74
N ASP A 119 -14.59 5.71 -7.60
CA ASP A 119 -15.76 4.95 -8.05
C ASP A 119 -17.00 5.26 -7.23
N ILE A 120 -16.86 5.40 -5.90
CA ILE A 120 -17.95 5.83 -5.02
C ILE A 120 -18.43 7.24 -5.39
N LEU A 121 -17.52 8.17 -5.72
CA LEU A 121 -17.88 9.53 -6.12
C LEU A 121 -18.66 9.61 -7.44
N LYS A 122 -18.59 8.59 -8.30
CA LYS A 122 -19.42 8.51 -9.52
C LYS A 122 -20.88 8.20 -9.20
N LEU A 123 -21.16 7.60 -8.04
CA LEU A 123 -22.51 7.26 -7.60
C LEU A 123 -23.21 8.50 -7.01
N PRO A 124 -24.54 8.63 -7.15
CA PRO A 124 -25.28 9.72 -6.53
C PRO A 124 -25.13 9.65 -5.01
N SER A 125 -25.25 10.81 -4.36
CA SER A 125 -25.17 10.88 -2.89
C SER A 125 -26.23 9.98 -2.27
N ARG A 126 -25.88 9.34 -1.15
CA ARG A 126 -26.78 8.44 -0.43
C ARG A 126 -28.11 9.11 -0.07
N GLU A 127 -28.07 10.39 0.27
CA GLU A 127 -29.26 11.20 0.57
C GLU A 127 -30.15 11.38 -0.66
N SER A 128 -29.59 11.70 -1.83
CA SER A 128 -30.34 11.84 -3.07
C SER A 128 -31.02 10.51 -3.48
N LEU A 129 -30.31 9.39 -3.33
CA LEU A 129 -30.88 8.07 -3.58
C LEU A 129 -32.02 7.77 -2.60
N GLN A 130 -31.85 8.11 -1.33
CA GLN A 130 -32.88 7.92 -0.31
C GLN A 130 -34.13 8.77 -0.58
N GLN A 131 -33.97 10.04 -0.94
CA GLN A 131 -35.09 10.89 -1.35
C GLN A 131 -35.82 10.32 -2.58
N THR A 132 -35.08 9.78 -3.55
CA THR A 132 -35.66 9.13 -4.72
C THR A 132 -36.48 7.89 -4.32
N VAL A 133 -35.95 7.06 -3.41
CA VAL A 133 -36.65 5.89 -2.89
C VAL A 133 -37.92 6.29 -2.14
N GLU A 134 -37.85 7.30 -1.27
CA GLU A 134 -39.02 7.80 -0.53
C GLU A 134 -40.08 8.38 -1.47
N GLY A 135 -39.66 9.12 -2.51
CA GLY A 135 -40.54 9.63 -3.56
C GLY A 135 -41.27 8.50 -4.30
N LEU A 136 -40.53 7.49 -4.79
CA LEU A 136 -41.10 6.33 -5.47
C LEU A 136 -42.05 5.52 -4.55
N GLN A 137 -41.72 5.38 -3.27
CA GLN A 137 -42.61 4.72 -2.31
C GLN A 137 -43.92 5.47 -2.10
N ASN A 138 -43.88 6.81 -2.09
CA ASN A 138 -45.08 7.64 -2.00
C ASN A 138 -45.92 7.50 -3.27
N GLU A 139 -45.31 7.55 -4.45
CA GLU A 139 -46.00 7.36 -5.74
C GLU A 139 -46.67 5.98 -5.82
N ILE A 140 -45.97 4.92 -5.40
CA ILE A 140 -46.55 3.56 -5.32
C ILE A 140 -47.78 3.56 -4.41
N ARG A 141 -47.71 4.23 -3.24
CA ARG A 141 -48.84 4.31 -2.30
C ARG A 141 -50.02 5.05 -2.92
N GLU A 142 -49.77 6.15 -3.62
CA GLU A 142 -50.80 6.92 -4.32
C GLU A 142 -51.47 6.10 -5.43
N LEU A 143 -50.68 5.43 -6.27
CA LEU A 143 -51.19 4.56 -7.33
C LEU A 143 -52.00 3.38 -6.78
N GLN A 144 -51.59 2.81 -5.64
CA GLN A 144 -52.34 1.75 -4.96
C GLN A 144 -53.70 2.27 -4.44
N ASN A 145 -53.73 3.46 -3.85
CA ASN A 145 -54.95 4.11 -3.39
C ASN A 145 -55.90 4.45 -4.55
N GLU A 146 -55.35 4.97 -5.66
CA GLU A 146 -56.14 5.29 -6.86
C GLU A 146 -56.69 4.01 -7.50
N ARG A 147 -55.89 2.94 -7.55
CA ARG A 147 -56.34 1.63 -8.03
C ARG A 147 -57.47 1.08 -7.17
N GLU A 148 -57.36 1.14 -5.85
CA GLU A 148 -58.42 0.66 -4.95
C GLU A 148 -59.69 1.52 -5.09
N SER A 149 -59.53 2.84 -5.19
CA SER A 149 -60.65 3.78 -5.45
C SER A 149 -61.35 3.46 -6.77
N ARG A 150 -60.61 3.24 -7.86
CA ARG A 150 -61.20 2.83 -9.15
C ARG A 150 -61.90 1.47 -9.07
N LYS A 151 -61.32 0.52 -8.35
CA LYS A 151 -61.93 -0.81 -8.14
C LYS A 151 -63.24 -0.71 -7.36
N THR A 152 -63.29 0.10 -6.30
CA THR A 152 -64.54 0.35 -5.55
C THR A 152 -65.59 1.06 -6.41
N LEU A 153 -65.19 2.00 -7.27
CA LEU A 153 -66.09 2.66 -8.22
C LEU A 153 -66.68 1.67 -9.24
N VAL A 154 -65.84 0.83 -9.87
CA VAL A 154 -66.29 -0.16 -10.85
C VAL A 154 -67.23 -1.19 -10.21
N THR A 155 -66.94 -1.64 -8.99
CA THR A 155 -67.82 -2.57 -8.27
C THR A 155 -69.15 -1.93 -7.91
N SER A 156 -69.17 -0.67 -7.48
CA SER A 156 -70.40 0.09 -7.25
C SER A 156 -71.22 0.29 -8.53
N LEU A 157 -70.58 0.66 -9.64
CA LEU A 157 -71.24 0.79 -10.95
C LEU A 157 -71.83 -0.53 -11.43
N ARG A 158 -71.12 -1.64 -11.22
CA ARG A 158 -71.63 -2.98 -11.52
C ARG A 158 -72.87 -3.29 -10.69
N GLN A 159 -72.86 -3.01 -9.39
CA GLN A 159 -74.03 -3.18 -8.52
C GLN A 159 -75.22 -2.31 -8.98
N GLN A 160 -74.97 -1.04 -9.34
CA GLN A 160 -76.01 -0.15 -9.88
C GLN A 160 -76.58 -0.66 -11.20
N PHE A 161 -75.72 -1.16 -12.10
CA PHE A 161 -76.15 -1.74 -13.37
C PHE A 161 -77.00 -3.00 -13.16
N ASP A 162 -76.56 -3.90 -12.27
CA ASP A 162 -77.32 -5.10 -11.92
C ASP A 162 -78.71 -4.75 -11.36
N LEU A 163 -78.80 -3.72 -10.50
CA LEU A 163 -80.10 -3.19 -10.03
C LEU A 163 -80.97 -2.66 -11.16
N SER A 164 -80.40 -1.85 -12.06
CA SER A 164 -81.12 -1.30 -13.21
C SER A 164 -81.62 -2.39 -14.17
N LEU A 165 -80.86 -3.49 -14.30
CA LEU A 165 -81.23 -4.64 -15.12
C LEU A 165 -82.41 -5.40 -14.49
N VAL A 166 -82.40 -5.59 -13.16
CA VAL A 166 -83.56 -6.17 -12.44
C VAL A 166 -84.80 -5.28 -12.56
N GLU A 167 -84.65 -3.95 -12.47
CA GLU A 167 -85.76 -3.02 -12.67
C GLU A 167 -86.30 -3.06 -14.11
N LEU A 168 -85.42 -3.13 -15.11
CA LEU A 168 -85.79 -3.31 -16.51
C LEU A 168 -86.47 -4.66 -16.76
N GLU A 169 -85.97 -5.75 -16.17
CA GLU A 169 -86.62 -7.07 -16.23
C GLU A 169 -88.01 -7.05 -15.59
N LYS A 170 -88.16 -6.35 -14.45
CA LYS A 170 -89.45 -6.14 -13.80
C LYS A 170 -90.40 -5.34 -14.69
N LEU A 171 -89.95 -4.24 -15.29
CA LEU A 171 -90.75 -3.44 -16.23
C LEU A 171 -91.10 -4.25 -17.49
N HIS A 172 -90.16 -4.98 -18.07
CA HIS A 172 -90.40 -5.87 -19.20
C HIS A 172 -91.39 -6.98 -18.84
N GLY A 173 -91.29 -7.54 -17.64
CA GLY A 173 -92.27 -8.48 -17.09
C GLY A 173 -93.65 -7.85 -16.90
N MET A 174 -93.74 -6.60 -16.44
CA MET A 174 -95.00 -5.86 -16.35
C MET A 174 -95.60 -5.57 -17.73
N VAL A 175 -94.78 -5.16 -18.71
CA VAL A 175 -95.22 -4.95 -20.10
C VAL A 175 -95.69 -6.25 -20.72
N ARG A 176 -94.98 -7.36 -20.52
CA ARG A 176 -95.40 -8.69 -20.98
C ARG A 176 -96.71 -9.11 -20.32
N LYS A 177 -96.86 -8.97 -19.00
CA LYS A 177 -98.11 -9.27 -18.30
C LYS A 177 -99.28 -8.41 -18.78
N ALA A 178 -99.05 -7.11 -19.02
CA ALA A 178 -100.06 -6.22 -19.60
C ALA A 178 -100.42 -6.58 -21.06
N ALA A 179 -99.45 -7.12 -21.82
CA ALA A 179 -99.70 -7.66 -23.15
C ALA A 179 -100.47 -8.99 -23.08
N GLU A 180 -100.14 -9.89 -22.14
CA GLU A 180 -100.85 -11.14 -21.89
C GLU A 180 -102.29 -10.91 -21.38
N GLU A 181 -102.53 -9.90 -20.53
CA GLU A 181 -103.87 -9.50 -20.10
C GLU A 181 -104.72 -8.97 -21.27
N LYS A 182 -104.13 -8.23 -22.22
CA LYS A 182 -104.79 -7.81 -23.47
C LYS A 182 -105.00 -8.96 -24.46
N ILE A 183 -104.13 -9.97 -24.46
CA ILE A 183 -104.23 -11.15 -25.32
C ILE A 183 -105.21 -12.19 -24.76
N SER A 184 -105.47 -12.21 -23.45
CA SER A 184 -106.47 -13.10 -22.83
C SER A 184 -107.93 -12.80 -23.20
N VAL A 185 -108.20 -11.63 -23.80
CA VAL A 185 -109.55 -11.22 -24.25
C VAL A 185 -109.82 -11.59 -25.72
N ILE A 186 -108.81 -12.02 -26.49
CA ILE A 186 -108.96 -12.30 -27.92
C ILE A 186 -108.11 -13.52 -28.29
N MET A 187 -108.68 -14.72 -28.17
CA MET A 187 -108.56 -15.85 -29.11
C MET A 187 -108.93 -17.18 -28.42
N ASP A 188 -110.23 -17.47 -28.39
CA ASP A 188 -110.68 -18.82 -28.73
C ASP A 188 -110.62 -18.96 -30.26
N ASP A 189 -110.07 -20.10 -30.70
CA ASP A 189 -110.19 -20.74 -32.02
C ASP A 189 -109.53 -20.12 -33.27
N ILE A 190 -108.35 -20.66 -33.65
CA ILE A 190 -108.14 -21.57 -34.82
C ILE A 190 -106.62 -21.75 -35.09
N SER A 191 -106.18 -23.02 -35.15
CA SER A 191 -104.92 -23.53 -35.77
C SER A 191 -105.27 -24.23 -37.10
N PRO A 192 -104.32 -24.72 -37.95
CA PRO A 192 -102.86 -24.52 -38.05
C PRO A 192 -102.39 -24.21 -39.51
N LEU A 193 -101.10 -23.89 -39.77
CA LEU A 193 -100.18 -24.66 -40.65
C LEU A 193 -98.82 -23.97 -40.95
N ALA A 194 -97.77 -24.79 -40.84
CA ALA A 194 -96.56 -24.94 -41.67
C ALA A 194 -95.46 -23.85 -41.77
N SER A 195 -94.25 -24.28 -41.36
CA SER A 195 -92.91 -23.70 -41.57
C SER A 195 -92.39 -23.85 -43.02
N PRO A 196 -91.33 -23.12 -43.44
CA PRO A 196 -89.94 -23.65 -43.36
C PRO A 196 -88.86 -22.54 -43.08
N SER A 197 -87.84 -22.77 -42.25
CA SER A 197 -86.50 -23.37 -42.49
C SER A 197 -85.44 -22.51 -43.22
N LEU A 198 -84.20 -22.67 -42.72
CA LEU A 198 -82.87 -22.35 -43.28
C LEU A 198 -82.25 -21.00 -42.86
N LYS A 199 -80.96 -20.78 -42.55
CA LYS A 199 -79.68 -21.52 -42.33
C LYS A 199 -78.58 -20.61 -42.94
N GLY A 200 -77.55 -20.27 -42.16
CA GLY A 200 -76.31 -19.60 -42.60
C GLY A 200 -75.51 -19.20 -41.36
N GLN A 201 -74.40 -19.87 -41.00
CA GLN A 201 -73.02 -19.66 -41.53
C GLN A 201 -72.61 -18.19 -41.29
N ASP A 202 -71.63 -17.87 -40.44
CA ASP A 202 -70.18 -18.15 -40.56
C ASP A 202 -69.54 -18.25 -39.14
N SER A 203 -68.60 -19.14 -38.81
CA SER A 203 -67.25 -19.41 -39.32
C SER A 203 -66.21 -18.31 -39.01
N MET A 204 -65.10 -18.78 -38.40
CA MET A 204 -63.74 -18.21 -38.35
C MET A 204 -63.38 -17.23 -37.23
N GLY A 205 -62.44 -17.65 -36.37
CA GLY A 205 -61.76 -16.79 -35.40
C GLY A 205 -60.88 -17.51 -34.37
N LEU A 206 -60.16 -18.56 -34.76
CA LEU A 206 -59.06 -19.14 -33.98
C LEU A 206 -57.78 -18.34 -34.23
N SER A 207 -57.15 -17.83 -33.16
CA SER A 207 -55.70 -17.97 -32.94
C SER A 207 -55.29 -17.45 -31.56
N VAL A 208 -55.24 -18.37 -30.61
CA VAL A 208 -54.37 -18.29 -29.44
C VAL A 208 -52.97 -18.64 -29.90
N SER A 209 -52.01 -17.75 -29.64
CA SER A 209 -50.58 -18.04 -29.73
C SER A 209 -49.84 -17.30 -28.62
N SER A 210 -49.72 -17.94 -27.46
CA SER A 210 -48.51 -17.78 -26.64
C SER A 210 -47.37 -18.54 -27.30
N PRO A 211 -46.12 -18.10 -27.09
CA PRO A 211 -45.18 -19.06 -26.51
C PRO A 211 -44.41 -18.49 -25.32
N MET A 212 -44.24 -19.37 -24.34
CA MET A 212 -43.32 -19.30 -23.21
C MET A 212 -41.86 -19.52 -23.65
N ALA A 213 -40.97 -18.86 -22.88
CA ALA A 213 -39.74 -19.39 -22.27
C ALA A 213 -38.63 -20.02 -23.14
N THR A 214 -37.42 -19.45 -22.98
CA THR A 214 -36.07 -20.05 -22.90
C THR A 214 -35.08 -18.89 -23.06
N GLY A 215 -33.95 -18.76 -22.37
CA GLY A 215 -33.28 -19.58 -21.39
C GLY A 215 -32.16 -18.72 -20.76
N ASP A 216 -31.87 -19.04 -19.52
CA ASP A 216 -30.74 -18.62 -18.71
C ASP A 216 -29.40 -19.08 -19.32
N SER A 217 -28.35 -18.25 -19.26
CA SER A 217 -26.96 -18.67 -19.05
C SER A 217 -26.04 -17.46 -18.88
N HIS A 218 -25.59 -17.29 -17.64
CA HIS A 218 -24.35 -16.62 -17.25
C HIS A 218 -23.13 -17.12 -18.05
N GLN A 219 -22.24 -16.20 -18.43
CA GLN A 219 -20.82 -16.54 -18.54
C GLN A 219 -19.97 -15.35 -18.11
N LEU A 220 -19.49 -15.45 -16.86
CA LEU A 220 -18.35 -14.72 -16.33
C LEU A 220 -17.09 -15.35 -16.93
N GLN A 221 -16.25 -14.54 -17.58
CA GLN A 221 -14.86 -14.89 -17.82
C GLN A 221 -13.99 -13.89 -17.06
N SER A 222 -13.33 -14.44 -16.05
CA SER A 222 -12.18 -13.90 -15.36
C SER A 222 -10.96 -14.06 -16.27
N ASP A 223 -10.32 -12.95 -16.64
CA ASP A 223 -8.92 -12.97 -17.07
C ASP A 223 -8.14 -12.11 -16.07
N HIS A 224 -7.42 -12.83 -15.20
CA HIS A 224 -6.40 -12.32 -14.31
C HIS A 224 -5.07 -12.79 -14.89
N ASP A 225 -4.42 -11.93 -15.67
CA ASP A 225 -3.03 -12.12 -16.08
C ASP A 225 -2.21 -10.90 -15.65
N TYR A 226 -1.23 -11.20 -14.80
CA TYR A 226 -0.11 -10.35 -14.44
C TYR A 226 0.81 -10.19 -15.66
N GLU A 227 1.30 -8.99 -15.93
CA GLU A 227 2.73 -8.64 -15.82
C GLU A 227 3.11 -7.36 -16.57
N GLU A 228 4.08 -6.68 -15.97
CA GLU A 228 5.09 -5.79 -16.56
C GLU A 228 4.68 -4.43 -17.16
N GLY A 229 5.14 -3.39 -16.47
CA GLY A 229 5.88 -2.32 -17.15
C GLY A 229 5.25 -0.93 -17.08
N ILE A 230 5.41 -0.22 -15.96
CA ILE A 230 5.53 1.24 -15.97
C ILE A 230 6.61 1.67 -14.97
N LEU A 231 7.87 1.48 -15.37
CA LEU A 231 8.97 2.33 -14.94
C LEU A 231 9.16 3.39 -16.02
N GLU A 232 8.34 4.44 -16.01
CA GLU A 232 8.69 5.66 -16.72
C GLU A 232 8.00 6.88 -16.11
N GLN A 233 8.85 7.73 -15.53
CA GLN A 233 8.71 9.19 -15.43
C GLN A 233 7.40 9.75 -14.89
N ASP A 234 7.41 10.08 -13.58
CA ASP A 234 6.87 11.36 -13.15
C ASP A 234 7.80 11.98 -12.09
N ARG A 235 8.79 12.73 -12.58
CA ARG A 235 9.34 13.86 -11.84
C ARG A 235 8.30 14.96 -11.93
N ARG A 236 7.52 15.15 -10.86
CA ARG A 236 6.76 16.38 -10.63
C ARG A 236 6.97 16.81 -9.19
N GLU A 237 7.87 17.78 -9.06
CA GLU A 237 7.76 18.99 -8.23
C GLU A 237 7.07 18.77 -6.88
N GLU A 238 7.87 18.45 -5.86
CA GLU A 238 7.54 18.77 -4.48
C GLU A 238 7.89 20.25 -4.29
N ASP A 239 6.86 21.09 -4.30
CA ASP A 239 6.96 22.48 -3.82
C ASP A 239 7.20 22.45 -2.30
N ASP A 240 8.42 22.86 -1.98
CA ASP A 240 8.96 23.27 -0.69
C ASP A 240 8.30 24.59 -0.27
N ASP A 241 7.48 24.56 0.78
CA ASP A 241 7.07 25.76 1.53
C ASP A 241 6.85 25.37 3.01
N GLY A 242 7.95 25.07 3.70
CA GLY A 242 8.01 25.03 5.16
C GLY A 242 8.52 26.37 5.71
N GLU A 243 7.64 27.36 5.86
CA GLU A 243 7.94 28.58 6.62
C GLU A 243 8.06 28.24 8.12
N GLU A 244 9.28 27.96 8.59
CA GLU A 244 9.64 27.98 10.01
C GLU A 244 10.19 29.38 10.35
N GLU A 245 9.32 30.35 10.63
CA GLU A 245 9.75 31.65 11.17
C GLU A 245 10.27 31.47 12.60
N GLY A 246 11.58 31.65 12.74
CA GLY A 246 12.27 31.75 14.02
C GLY A 246 11.79 32.96 14.83
N ALA A 247 11.13 32.68 15.95
CA ALA A 247 10.88 33.68 16.99
C ALA A 247 12.17 33.97 17.77
N LEU A 248 12.89 35.01 17.36
CA LEU A 248 13.87 35.70 18.23
C LEU A 248 13.52 37.19 18.22
N SER A 249 12.62 37.59 19.13
CA SER A 249 12.43 38.98 19.49
C SER A 249 13.27 39.32 20.71
N ASP A 250 14.14 40.31 20.52
CA ASP A 250 14.81 41.07 21.55
C ASP A 250 13.86 41.57 22.63
N MET A 251 14.25 41.40 23.90
CA MET A 251 13.74 42.22 25.00
C MET A 251 14.88 42.68 25.91
N ASN A 252 15.27 43.92 25.66
CA ASN A 252 15.56 44.98 26.63
C ASN A 252 16.51 44.72 27.81
N ASN A 253 17.69 45.35 27.69
CA ASN A 253 18.12 46.50 28.50
C ASN A 253 17.81 46.50 30.01
N THR A 254 18.84 46.40 30.85
CA THR A 254 18.92 47.15 32.12
C THR A 254 20.39 47.36 32.49
N THR A 255 20.90 48.53 32.15
CA THR A 255 21.99 49.20 32.87
C THR A 255 21.41 49.82 34.14
N MET A 256 21.80 49.34 35.32
CA MET A 256 21.92 50.12 36.57
C MET A 256 22.90 49.34 37.46
N ASP A 257 24.13 49.81 37.58
CA ASP A 257 24.56 50.76 38.62
C ASP A 257 24.43 50.15 40.03
N THR A 258 25.57 49.80 40.64
CA THR A 258 25.80 49.91 42.09
C THR A 258 27.24 49.54 42.47
N THR A 259 27.92 50.57 42.98
CA THR A 259 28.99 50.59 44.00
C THR A 259 30.41 50.16 43.63
#